data_AF-A0A6N9TA85-F1
#
_entry.id   AF-A0A6N9TA85-F1
#
_cell.length_a   1.000
_cell.length_b   1.000
_cell.length_c   1.000
_cell.angle_alpha   90.00
_cell.angle_beta   90.00
_cell.angle_gamma   90.00
#
_symmetry.space_group_name_H-M   'P 1'
#
loop_
_entity.id
_entity.type
_entity.pdbx_description
1 polymer ?
#
loop_
_entity_poly.entity_id
_entity_poly.type
_entity_poly.pdbx_seq_one_letter_code
_entity_poly.pdbx_strand_id
1 'polypeptide(L)'
;MWFERARTALEDAEIIFADPDNGLVSDDPGRRLEPHFAKRMPVAEVLALADGRPTIVYHHNSRFKGGHDAEVDFWMNRLGRRSIAVRCNAYSCRTFFVINPDAEIRERVVGFCRDWRDHKVSLHVNAAARCL
;
A
#
# COMPACT_ATOMS: atom_id res chain seq x y z
N MET A 1 14.73 9.83 16.23
CA MET A 1 14.50 8.42 15.84
C MET A 1 14.72 8.27 14.33
N TRP A 2 14.86 7.05 13.79
CA TRP A 2 15.18 6.85 12.37
C TRP A 2 14.09 7.37 11.42
N PHE A 3 12.81 7.15 11.77
CA PHE A 3 11.66 7.52 10.95
C PHE A 3 11.56 9.04 10.75
N GLU A 4 11.70 9.82 11.83
CA GLU A 4 11.72 11.28 11.71
C GLU A 4 12.85 11.80 10.81
N ARG A 5 14.04 11.16 10.86
CA ARG A 5 15.13 11.53 9.93
C ARG A 5 14.77 11.22 8.49
N ALA A 6 14.09 10.10 8.23
CA ALA A 6 13.61 9.75 6.90
C ALA A 6 12.54 10.76 6.42
N ARG A 7 11.63 11.18 7.29
CA ARG A 7 10.63 12.22 6.96
C ARG A 7 11.27 13.55 6.60
N THR A 8 12.25 14.01 7.38
CA THR A 8 13.00 15.23 7.06
C THR A 8 13.72 15.09 5.72
N ALA A 9 14.38 13.96 5.46
CA ALA A 9 15.06 13.73 4.19
C ALA A 9 14.12 13.68 2.97
N LEU A 10 12.82 13.46 3.20
CA LEU A 10 11.79 13.37 2.16
C LEU A 10 10.88 14.60 2.14
N GLU A 11 11.18 15.67 2.89
CA GLU A 11 10.25 16.78 3.10
C GLU A 11 9.82 17.45 1.79
N ASP A 12 10.75 17.62 0.85
CA ASP A 12 10.54 18.23 -0.46
C ASP A 12 10.11 17.23 -1.55
N ALA A 13 9.95 15.94 -1.22
CA ALA A 13 9.55 14.93 -2.20
C ALA A 13 8.07 15.11 -2.60
N GLU A 14 7.82 15.27 -3.91
CA GLU A 14 6.46 15.40 -4.46
C GLU A 14 5.69 14.07 -4.42
N ILE A 15 6.41 12.95 -4.46
CA ILE A 15 5.87 11.60 -4.36
C ILE A 15 6.81 10.74 -3.52
N ILE A 16 6.25 9.87 -2.69
CA ILE A 16 7.02 8.91 -1.90
C ILE A 16 6.75 7.50 -2.39
N PHE A 17 7.80 6.71 -2.56
CA PHE A 17 7.72 5.26 -2.74
C PHE A 17 8.36 4.57 -1.54
N ALA A 18 7.56 3.83 -0.77
CA ALA A 18 8.00 3.09 0.40
C ALA A 18 7.94 1.58 0.12
N ASP A 19 9.08 0.90 0.29
CA ASP A 19 9.22 -0.53 0.07
C ASP A 19 9.62 -1.28 1.34
N PRO A 20 8.67 -1.53 2.27
CA PRO A 20 8.89 -2.49 3.32
C PRO A 20 8.83 -3.90 2.72
N ASP A 21 9.94 -4.63 2.75
CA ASP A 21 10.10 -6.00 2.22
C ASP A 21 8.92 -6.96 2.52
N ASN A 22 8.34 -6.87 3.72
CA ASN A 22 7.19 -7.66 4.18
C ASN A 22 5.87 -6.88 4.31
N GLY A 23 5.80 -5.67 3.75
CA GLY A 23 4.59 -4.88 3.67
C GLY A 23 4.18 -4.17 4.96
N LEU A 24 2.87 -4.10 5.16
CA LEU A 24 2.22 -3.31 6.21
C LEU A 24 2.06 -4.12 7.48
N VAL A 25 2.03 -3.45 8.61
CA VAL A 25 1.69 -4.05 9.91
C VAL A 25 0.78 -3.12 10.70
N SER A 26 -0.05 -3.70 11.57
CA SER A 26 -0.86 -2.93 12.50
C SER A 26 0.02 -2.15 13.49
N ASP A 27 -0.47 -1.02 13.99
CA ASP A 27 0.23 -0.19 14.97
C ASP A 27 0.27 -0.75 16.40
N ASP A 28 -0.24 -1.98 16.60
CA ASP A 28 -0.14 -2.70 17.88
C ASP A 28 1.33 -2.77 18.34
N PRO A 29 1.67 -2.22 19.51
CA PRO A 29 3.03 -2.23 20.04
C PRO A 29 3.65 -3.63 20.15
N GLY A 30 2.83 -4.66 20.38
CA GLY A 30 3.28 -6.05 20.45
C GLY A 30 3.93 -6.54 19.14
N ARG A 31 3.56 -5.94 17.99
CA ARG A 31 4.17 -6.24 16.69
C ARG A 31 5.65 -5.90 16.62
N ARG A 32 6.10 -4.92 17.41
CA ARG A 32 7.51 -4.49 17.45
C ARG A 32 8.45 -5.56 18.00
N LEU A 33 7.89 -6.54 18.72
CA LEU A 33 8.63 -7.67 19.27
C LEU A 33 8.79 -8.83 18.27
N GLU A 34 8.12 -8.76 17.11
CA GLU A 34 8.21 -9.81 16.09
C GLU A 34 9.58 -9.77 15.38
N PRO A 35 10.21 -10.92 15.10
CA PRO A 35 11.54 -10.99 14.46
C PRO A 35 11.64 -10.28 13.10
N HIS A 36 10.52 -10.10 12.42
CA HIS A 36 10.46 -9.51 11.09
C HIS A 36 9.88 -8.09 11.09
N PHE A 37 9.72 -7.45 12.25
CA PHE A 37 9.16 -6.10 12.35
C PHE A 37 9.96 -5.09 11.52
N ALA A 38 11.30 -5.18 11.52
CA ALA A 38 12.18 -4.29 10.76
C ALA A 38 11.98 -4.37 9.23
N LYS A 39 11.27 -5.39 8.73
CA LYS A 39 10.91 -5.57 7.32
C LYS A 39 9.50 -5.07 7.00
N ARG A 40 8.77 -4.54 7.99
CA ARG A 40 7.40 -4.07 7.84
C ARG A 40 7.31 -2.59 8.20
N MET A 41 6.25 -1.95 7.73
CA MET A 41 5.96 -0.55 8.07
C MET A 41 4.62 -0.46 8.81
N PRO A 42 4.57 0.16 10.01
CA PRO A 42 3.32 0.47 10.69
C PRO A 42 2.44 1.38 9.85
N VAL A 43 1.12 1.22 9.97
CA VAL A 43 0.15 2.06 9.26
C VAL A 43 0.30 3.54 9.64
N ALA A 44 0.58 3.85 10.91
CA ALA A 44 0.80 5.22 11.34
C ALA A 44 2.01 5.89 10.65
N GLU A 45 3.08 5.13 10.39
CA GLU A 45 4.25 5.65 9.65
C GLU A 45 3.90 5.90 8.19
N VAL A 46 3.15 4.99 7.56
CA VAL A 46 2.67 5.16 6.20
C VAL A 46 1.78 6.39 6.05
N LEU A 47 0.83 6.59 6.97
CA LEU A 47 -0.05 7.75 6.96
C LEU A 47 0.72 9.05 7.20
N ALA A 48 1.75 9.03 8.07
CA ALA A 48 2.61 10.19 8.30
C ALA A 48 3.49 10.53 7.07
N LEU A 49 3.89 9.55 6.26
CA LEU A 49 4.56 9.79 4.97
C LEU A 49 3.58 10.32 3.92
N ALA A 50 2.34 9.84 3.91
CA ALA A 50 1.32 10.24 2.95
C ALA A 50 0.61 11.56 3.30
N ASP A 51 0.99 12.22 4.40
CA ASP A 51 0.37 13.48 4.81
C ASP A 51 0.68 14.59 3.80
N GLY A 52 -0.38 15.12 3.19
CA GLY A 52 -0.31 16.18 2.18
C GLY A 52 0.21 15.77 0.79
N ARG A 53 0.57 14.50 0.55
CA ARG A 53 1.20 14.09 -0.73
C ARG A 53 0.87 12.66 -1.17
N PRO A 54 0.96 12.36 -2.48
CA PRO A 54 0.84 11.00 -2.98
C PRO A 54 1.95 10.09 -2.47
N THR A 55 1.58 8.90 -1.99
CA THR A 55 2.53 7.89 -1.49
C THR A 55 2.17 6.52 -2.02
N ILE A 56 3.15 5.80 -2.54
CA ILE A 56 3.03 4.41 -3.00
C ILE A 56 3.71 3.52 -1.98
N VAL A 57 3.02 2.49 -1.49
CA VAL A 57 3.57 1.52 -0.55
C VAL A 57 3.48 0.12 -1.13
N TYR A 58 4.62 -0.55 -1.21
CA TYR A 58 4.68 -1.96 -1.57
C TYR A 58 4.20 -2.85 -0.41
N HIS A 59 3.52 -3.94 -0.76
CA HIS A 59 3.02 -4.92 0.18
C HIS A 59 3.17 -6.34 -0.36
N HIS A 60 3.92 -7.16 0.37
CA HIS A 60 3.94 -8.60 0.17
C HIS A 60 2.72 -9.23 0.83
N ASN A 61 1.75 -9.68 0.03
CA ASN A 61 0.55 -10.34 0.53
C ASN A 61 0.88 -11.61 1.34
N SER A 62 0.15 -11.83 2.42
CA SER A 62 0.36 -12.94 3.35
C SER A 62 -0.72 -14.02 3.20
N ARG A 63 -0.65 -15.08 4.02
CA ARG A 63 -1.73 -16.06 4.18
C ARG A 63 -2.86 -15.50 5.05
N PHE A 64 -3.38 -14.33 4.69
CA PHE A 64 -4.40 -13.62 5.44
C PHE A 64 -5.70 -14.43 5.50
N LYS A 65 -6.39 -14.37 6.65
CA LYS A 65 -7.68 -15.04 6.82
C LYS A 65 -8.71 -14.42 5.86
N GLY A 66 -9.24 -15.21 4.93
CA GLY A 66 -10.13 -14.74 3.86
C GLY A 66 -9.41 -14.47 2.53
N GLY A 67 -8.10 -14.71 2.45
CA GLY A 67 -7.32 -14.58 1.22
C GLY A 67 -6.81 -13.16 0.94
N HIS A 68 -6.09 -13.00 -0.17
CA HIS A 68 -5.43 -11.74 -0.52
C HIS A 68 -6.42 -10.59 -0.76
N ASP A 69 -7.62 -10.86 -1.27
CA ASP A 69 -8.61 -9.80 -1.49
C ASP A 69 -9.09 -9.21 -0.16
N ALA A 70 -9.36 -10.08 0.82
CA ALA A 70 -9.72 -9.65 2.18
C ALA A 70 -8.57 -8.90 2.87
N GLU A 71 -7.33 -9.31 2.62
CA GLU A 71 -6.15 -8.58 3.12
C GLU A 71 -6.06 -7.18 2.54
N VAL A 72 -6.24 -7.05 1.23
CA VAL A 72 -6.16 -5.76 0.54
C VAL A 72 -7.29 -4.84 0.99
N ASP A 73 -8.51 -5.35 1.14
CA ASP A 73 -9.63 -4.58 1.72
C ASP A 73 -9.34 -4.17 3.18
N PHE A 74 -8.77 -5.08 3.97
CA PHE A 74 -8.38 -4.80 5.36
C PHE A 74 -7.39 -3.63 5.47
N TRP A 75 -6.40 -3.58 4.56
CA TRP A 75 -5.43 -2.49 4.52
C TRP A 75 -6.00 -1.21 3.91
N MET A 76 -6.75 -1.28 2.81
CA MET A 76 -7.39 -0.09 2.22
C MET A 76 -8.30 0.64 3.21
N ASN A 77 -9.03 -0.09 4.05
CA ASN A 77 -9.87 0.50 5.11
C ASN A 77 -9.08 1.31 6.14
N ARG A 78 -7.78 1.03 6.31
CA ARG A 78 -6.87 1.74 7.23
C ARG A 78 -6.09 2.86 6.55
N LEU A 79 -5.77 2.70 5.28
CA LEU A 79 -5.03 3.68 4.47
C LEU A 79 -5.91 4.84 3.99
N GLY A 80 -7.23 4.75 4.18
CA GLY A 80 -8.17 5.84 3.89
C GLY A 80 -8.85 5.75 2.52
N ARG A 81 -9.95 6.50 2.38
CA ARG A 81 -10.92 6.36 1.27
C ARG A 81 -10.40 6.78 -0.11
N ARG A 82 -9.35 7.61 -0.14
CA ARG A 82 -8.73 8.06 -1.40
C ARG A 82 -7.74 7.05 -1.98
N SER A 83 -7.37 6.03 -1.20
CA SER A 83 -6.39 5.04 -1.59
C SER A 83 -6.94 4.08 -2.64
N ILE A 84 -6.07 3.68 -3.56
CA ILE A 84 -6.31 2.62 -4.53
C ILE A 84 -5.23 1.55 -4.40
N ALA A 85 -5.54 0.33 -4.80
CA ALA A 85 -4.59 -0.78 -4.75
C ALA A 85 -4.38 -1.37 -6.14
N VAL A 86 -3.11 -1.51 -6.53
CA VAL A 86 -2.69 -2.23 -7.74
C VAL A 86 -2.23 -3.62 -7.32
N ARG A 87 -2.88 -4.64 -7.88
CA ARG A 87 -2.59 -6.05 -7.64
C ARG A 87 -1.66 -6.55 -8.74
N CYS A 88 -0.49 -7.03 -8.37
CA CYS A 88 0.43 -7.76 -9.24
C CYS A 88 0.39 -9.23 -8.82
N ASN A 89 -0.43 -10.04 -9.49
CA ASN A 89 -0.74 -11.41 -9.06
C ASN A 89 0.10 -12.49 -9.76
N ALA A 90 1.06 -12.12 -10.61
CA ALA A 90 1.92 -13.10 -11.27
C ALA A 90 2.87 -13.77 -10.24
N TYR A 91 2.84 -15.10 -10.19
CA TYR A 91 3.64 -15.96 -9.29
C TYR A 91 3.36 -15.71 -7.80
N SER A 92 3.89 -14.60 -7.27
CA SER A 92 3.83 -14.23 -5.87
C SER A 92 3.05 -12.92 -5.73
N CYS A 93 1.88 -12.97 -5.09
CA CYS A 93 0.98 -11.82 -5.04
C CYS A 93 1.64 -10.63 -4.32
N ARG A 94 1.64 -9.48 -4.99
CA ARG A 94 2.05 -8.19 -4.46
C ARG A 94 0.94 -7.18 -4.65
N THR A 95 0.85 -6.27 -3.70
CA THR A 95 -0.04 -5.12 -3.79
C THR A 95 0.75 -3.85 -3.65
N PHE A 96 0.51 -2.88 -4.52
CA PHE A 96 0.99 -1.51 -4.37
C PHE A 96 -0.20 -0.64 -3.99
N PHE A 97 -0.18 -0.12 -2.76
CA PHE A 97 -1.18 0.83 -2.30
C PHE A 97 -0.75 2.22 -2.71
N VAL A 98 -1.59 2.92 -3.48
CA VAL A 98 -1.38 4.31 -3.86
C VAL A 98 -2.32 5.16 -3.02
N ILE A 99 -1.74 5.93 -2.09
CA ILE A 99 -2.40 6.73 -1.07
C ILE A 99 -2.41 8.18 -1.54
N ASN A 100 -3.54 8.86 -1.36
CA ASN A 100 -3.75 10.24 -1.77
C ASN A 100 -3.32 10.56 -3.23
N PRO A 101 -3.61 9.70 -4.23
CA PRO A 101 -3.32 10.07 -5.61
C PRO A 101 -4.12 11.32 -6.00
N ASP A 102 -3.48 12.19 -6.76
CA ASP A 102 -4.17 13.21 -7.55
C ASP A 102 -4.80 12.57 -8.81
N ALA A 103 -5.38 13.42 -9.67
CA ALA A 103 -6.04 12.97 -10.89
C ALA A 103 -5.05 12.34 -11.88
N GLU A 104 -3.86 12.92 -12.03
CA GLU A 104 -2.84 12.48 -12.98
C GLU A 104 -2.28 11.10 -12.57
N ILE A 105 -1.93 10.92 -11.30
CA ILE A 105 -1.46 9.64 -10.76
C ILE A 105 -2.55 8.58 -10.90
N ARG A 106 -3.81 8.92 -10.61
CA ARG A 106 -4.93 7.98 -10.78
C ARG A 106 -5.06 7.52 -12.23
N GLU A 107 -4.98 8.44 -13.19
CA GLU A 107 -5.04 8.10 -14.62
C GLU A 107 -3.85 7.24 -15.05
N ARG A 108 -2.64 7.59 -14.62
CA ARG A 108 -1.43 6.81 -14.89
C ARG A 108 -1.50 5.40 -14.33
N VAL A 109 -2.04 5.23 -13.11
CA VAL A 109 -2.23 3.91 -12.50
C VAL A 109 -3.25 3.07 -13.29
N VAL A 110 -4.34 3.68 -13.76
CA VAL A 110 -5.32 3.02 -14.63
C VAL A 110 -4.68 2.58 -15.95
N GLY A 111 -3.92 3.47 -16.59
CA GLY A 111 -3.15 3.18 -17.80
C GLY A 111 -2.17 2.03 -17.60
N PHE A 112 -1.37 2.09 -16.53
CA PHE A 112 -0.45 1.02 -16.16
C PHE A 112 -1.15 -0.33 -16.01
N CYS A 113 -2.27 -0.40 -15.28
CA CYS A 113 -3.00 -1.65 -15.11
C CYS A 113 -3.61 -2.19 -16.42
N ARG A 114 -3.99 -1.30 -17.34
CA ARG A 114 -4.48 -1.69 -18.67
C ARG A 114 -3.34 -2.28 -19.50
N ASP A 115 -2.21 -1.57 -19.56
CA ASP A 115 -1.07 -1.92 -20.41
C ASP A 115 -0.36 -3.19 -19.91
N TRP A 116 -0.40 -3.46 -18.60
CA TRP A 116 0.22 -4.64 -17.96
C TRP A 116 -0.77 -5.76 -17.62
N ARG A 117 -2.00 -5.71 -18.13
CA ARG A 117 -3.04 -6.72 -17.87
C ARG A 117 -2.57 -8.15 -18.12
N ASP A 118 -1.84 -8.39 -19.21
CA ASP A 118 -1.38 -9.73 -19.61
C ASP A 118 -0.34 -10.30 -18.63
N HIS A 119 0.27 -9.44 -17.82
CA HIS A 119 1.15 -9.80 -16.71
C HIS A 119 0.41 -9.95 -15.37
N LYS A 120 -0.92 -10.14 -15.40
CA LYS A 120 -1.77 -10.31 -14.21
C LYS A 120 -1.71 -9.10 -13.25
N VAL A 121 -1.55 -7.91 -13.83
CA VAL A 121 -1.65 -6.63 -13.11
C VAL A 121 -3.07 -6.09 -13.25
N SER A 122 -3.67 -5.64 -12.15
CA SER A 122 -5.04 -5.11 -12.14
C SER A 122 -5.29 -4.16 -10.99
N LEU A 123 -6.19 -3.20 -11.18
CA LEU A 123 -6.76 -2.45 -10.05
C LEU A 123 -7.60 -3.39 -9.18
N HIS A 124 -7.42 -3.28 -7.86
CA HIS A 124 -8.29 -3.94 -6.89
C HIS A 124 -9.66 -3.27 -6.90
N VAL A 125 -10.71 -4.08 -7.02
CA VAL A 125 -12.10 -3.65 -6.90
C VAL A 125 -12.60 -4.14 -5.56
N ASN A 126 -12.84 -3.21 -4.64
CA ASN A 126 -13.33 -3.54 -3.30
C ASN A 126 -14.61 -4.39 -3.40
N ALA A 127 -14.65 -5.52 -2.67
CA ALA A 127 -15.78 -6.43 -2.71
C ALA A 127 -17.10 -5.73 -2.29
N ALA A 128 -17.04 -4.74 -1.41
CA ALA A 128 -18.21 -3.96 -1.00
C ALA A 128 -18.83 -3.13 -2.14
N ALA A 129 -18.04 -2.76 -3.16
CA ALA A 129 -18.52 -2.02 -4.32
C ALA A 129 -19.17 -2.92 -5.39
N ARG A 130 -19.15 -4.26 -5.22
CA ARG A 130 -19.79 -5.22 -6.14
C ARG A 130 -21.23 -5.58 -5.75
N CYS A 131 -21.70 -5.12 -4.59
CA CYS A 131 -23.05 -5.39 -4.07
C CYS A 131 -23.99 -4.16 -4.10
N LEU A 132 -23.62 -3.12 -4.84
CA LEU A 132 -24.46 -1.98 -5.21
C LEU A 132 -24.63 -1.97 -6.73
#